data_AF-A0A0M1JKT7-F1
#
_entry.id   AF-A0A0M1JKT7-F1
#
_cell.length_a   1.000
_cell.length_b   1.000
_cell.length_c   1.000
_cell.angle_alpha   90.00
_cell.angle_beta   90.00
_cell.angle_gamma   90.00
#
_symmetry.space_group_name_H-M   'P 1'
#
loop_
_entity.id
_entity.type
_entity.pdbx_description
1 polymer ?
#
loop_
_entity_poly.entity_id
_entity_poly.type
_entity_poly.pdbx_seq_one_letter_code
_entity_poly.pdbx_strand_id
1 'polypeptide(L)'
;RFAGIRSLDRGDTATAVGFPSVADTVGGSAAFSEPTMTIGIISRILYPPTNRNTTTNMPRRIQISAPISPGNSGGPVFDDYGQVIGVSTLKALARVDTVTRGVQRVSIGEGIGWAVVSDEIVPILQRLNIAYTINQSRPNALQRLWHQEPLIVILLSILMLMTLSTTILAVTPKGRTIIKDSVTRMSKFSSYKMHRPISKQQYPVLRGLTGPYSGKVIQLHNGKAIFIGRDPAMAQLIFPKDQPKVSKRHASIHYNPQNHSFELEDCWSSYGTFLDTNQAALTAGQSYKLRSGDRFYLGSDNVGFEVGFESKAALQESLRL
;
A
#
# COMPACT_ATOMS: atom_id res chain seq x y z
N ARG A 1 26.29 1.90 15.37
CA ARG A 1 25.95 0.49 15.04
C ARG A 1 25.98 0.35 13.53
N PHE A 2 26.61 -0.69 12.99
CA PHE A 2 26.80 -0.91 11.57
C PHE A 2 26.21 -2.25 11.15
N ALA A 3 25.69 -2.34 9.93
CA ALA A 3 25.31 -3.60 9.31
C ALA A 3 26.32 -3.90 8.18
N GLY A 4 26.99 -5.04 8.26
CA GLY A 4 27.96 -5.46 7.27
C GLY A 4 27.30 -5.94 5.99
N ILE A 5 28.02 -5.96 4.89
CA ILE A 5 27.52 -6.33 3.56
C ILE A 5 26.86 -7.72 3.53
N ARG A 6 27.22 -8.62 4.45
CA ARG A 6 26.65 -9.97 4.57
C ARG A 6 25.25 -9.99 5.17
N SER A 7 24.86 -8.97 5.93
CA SER A 7 23.51 -8.84 6.48
C SER A 7 22.53 -8.15 5.53
N LEU A 8 23.03 -7.62 4.40
CA LEU A 8 22.25 -6.86 3.41
C LEU A 8 21.82 -7.75 2.24
N ASP A 9 20.67 -7.42 1.66
CA ASP A 9 20.17 -8.02 0.43
C ASP A 9 19.50 -6.98 -0.48
N ARG A 10 19.27 -7.36 -1.73
CA ARG A 10 18.48 -6.54 -2.67
C ARG A 10 17.06 -6.38 -2.16
N GLY A 11 16.55 -5.16 -2.28
CA GLY A 11 15.20 -4.80 -1.80
C GLY A 11 15.16 -4.36 -0.34
N ASP A 12 16.23 -4.54 0.44
CA ASP A 12 16.29 -3.94 1.78
C ASP A 12 16.25 -2.40 1.66
N THR A 13 15.60 -1.74 2.62
CA THR A 13 15.47 -0.28 2.65
C THR A 13 16.82 0.39 2.85
N ALA A 14 17.03 1.51 2.17
CA ALA A 14 18.21 2.34 2.27
C ALA A 14 17.80 3.81 2.43
N THR A 15 18.06 4.35 3.62
CA THR A 15 17.76 5.74 3.97
C THR A 15 19.05 6.55 4.04
N ALA A 16 19.29 7.42 3.06
CA ALA A 16 20.44 8.33 3.08
C ALA A 16 20.08 9.64 3.81
N VAL A 17 20.94 10.04 4.74
CA VAL A 17 20.76 11.24 5.57
C VAL A 17 22.00 12.12 5.46
N GLY A 18 21.84 13.43 5.26
CA GLY A 18 22.94 14.39 5.38
C GLY A 18 22.49 15.84 5.42
N PHE A 19 23.45 16.74 5.59
CA PHE A 19 23.19 18.18 5.67
C PHE A 19 23.68 18.88 4.40
N PRO A 20 22.81 19.63 3.70
CA PRO A 20 23.21 20.37 2.52
C PRO A 20 24.21 21.49 2.83
N SER A 21 25.28 21.53 2.03
CA SER A 21 26.27 22.61 2.04
C SER A 21 25.70 23.99 1.65
N VAL A 22 24.44 24.09 1.21
CA VAL A 22 23.75 25.36 0.90
C VAL A 22 23.11 26.04 2.12
N ALA A 23 23.34 25.53 3.32
CA ALA A 23 23.01 26.26 4.56
C ALA A 23 23.73 27.62 4.67
N ASP A 24 24.76 27.89 3.84
CA ASP A 24 25.47 29.16 3.85
C ASP A 24 24.84 30.28 2.99
N THR A 25 23.78 30.04 2.21
CA THR A 25 23.31 31.08 1.25
C THR A 25 21.84 31.44 1.26
N VAL A 26 20.90 30.58 1.68
CA VAL A 26 19.47 30.95 1.67
C VAL A 26 18.65 30.18 2.71
N GLY A 27 18.51 30.73 3.92
CA GLY A 27 17.55 30.20 4.90
C GLY A 27 17.85 30.64 6.32
N GLY A 28 16.85 31.22 7.00
CA GLY A 28 16.97 31.62 8.41
C GLY A 28 17.34 30.45 9.34
N SER A 29 17.68 30.80 10.57
CA SER A 29 18.23 29.97 11.66
C SER A 29 17.58 28.60 11.94
N ALA A 30 16.41 28.28 11.37
CA ALA A 30 15.75 26.98 11.47
C ALA A 30 16.19 25.95 10.39
N ALA A 31 16.66 26.39 9.22
CA ALA A 31 17.08 25.50 8.13
C ALA A 31 18.46 24.82 8.38
N PHE A 32 19.18 25.25 9.41
CA PHE A 32 20.48 24.70 9.82
C PHE A 32 20.38 23.37 10.58
N SER A 33 19.19 23.01 11.07
CA SER A 33 19.01 21.89 12.00
C SER A 33 18.31 20.67 11.40
N GLU A 34 17.77 20.77 10.18
CA GLU A 34 17.03 19.67 9.55
C GLU A 34 17.88 18.95 8.50
N PRO A 35 18.26 17.68 8.74
CA PRO A 35 18.98 16.90 7.75
C PRO A 35 18.06 16.56 6.56
N THR A 36 18.62 16.59 5.35
CA THR A 36 17.98 16.01 4.17
C THR A 36 17.94 14.49 4.31
N MET A 37 16.74 13.92 4.22
CA MET A 37 16.51 12.48 4.29
C MET A 37 15.89 12.00 2.98
N THR A 38 16.45 10.94 2.41
CA THR A 38 15.93 10.31 1.18
C THR A 38 15.89 8.81 1.35
N ILE A 39 14.79 8.20 0.95
CA ILE A 39 14.52 6.77 1.13
C ILE A 39 14.50 6.09 -0.24
N GLY A 40 15.06 4.89 -0.29
CA GLY A 40 14.99 3.99 -1.42
C GLY A 40 15.29 2.57 -1.00
N ILE A 41 15.72 1.74 -1.95
CA ILE A 41 16.09 0.34 -1.71
C ILE A 41 17.51 0.07 -2.18
N ILE A 42 18.11 -0.99 -1.65
CA ILE A 42 19.32 -1.60 -2.22
C ILE A 42 18.95 -2.24 -3.55
N SER A 43 19.37 -1.61 -4.64
CA SER A 43 19.11 -2.08 -6.00
C SER A 43 20.11 -3.17 -6.42
N ARG A 44 21.37 -3.05 -5.98
CA ARG A 44 22.44 -3.99 -6.34
C ARG A 44 23.56 -3.94 -5.31
N ILE A 45 24.18 -5.10 -5.04
CA ILE A 45 25.37 -5.21 -4.21
C ILE A 45 26.55 -5.49 -5.15
N LEU A 46 27.59 -4.66 -5.11
CA LEU A 46 28.78 -4.79 -5.95
C LEU A 46 29.99 -5.16 -5.10
N TYR A 47 30.62 -6.28 -5.47
CA TYR A 47 31.92 -6.68 -4.96
C TYR A 47 33.00 -6.23 -5.95
N PRO A 48 34.16 -5.75 -5.47
CA PRO A 48 35.25 -5.39 -6.34
C PRO A 48 35.67 -6.59 -7.21
N PRO A 49 36.06 -6.35 -8.47
CA PRO A 49 36.54 -7.41 -9.34
C PRO A 49 37.76 -8.09 -8.72
N THR A 50 37.75 -9.43 -8.67
CA THR A 50 38.82 -10.24 -8.08
C THR A 50 40.10 -10.29 -8.94
N ASN A 51 40.16 -9.50 -10.01
CA ASN A 51 41.22 -9.58 -10.99
C ASN A 51 42.45 -8.81 -10.51
N ARG A 52 43.54 -9.53 -10.20
CA ARG A 52 44.79 -9.00 -9.64
C ARG A 52 45.50 -7.95 -10.53
N ASN A 53 45.08 -7.79 -11.78
CA ASN A 53 45.74 -6.92 -12.77
C ASN A 53 45.10 -5.53 -12.93
N THR A 54 44.03 -5.20 -12.21
CA THR A 54 43.48 -3.83 -12.20
C THR A 54 43.96 -3.07 -10.97
N THR A 55 44.83 -2.07 -11.19
CA THR A 55 45.44 -1.18 -10.19
C THR A 55 44.45 -0.26 -9.44
N THR A 56 43.15 -0.38 -9.68
CA THR A 56 42.13 0.38 -8.96
C THR A 56 41.50 -0.50 -7.87
N ASN A 57 42.03 -0.41 -6.65
CA ASN A 57 41.43 -1.00 -5.46
C ASN A 57 40.11 -0.26 -5.16
N MET A 58 39.04 -0.64 -5.85
CA MET A 58 37.74 0.00 -5.69
C MET A 58 37.07 -0.56 -4.42
N PRO A 59 36.64 0.26 -3.46
CA PRO A 59 35.95 -0.23 -2.27
C PRO A 59 34.65 -0.94 -2.65
N ARG A 60 34.19 -1.86 -1.80
CA ARG A 60 32.86 -2.47 -1.93
C ARG A 60 31.76 -1.41 -1.87
N ARG A 61 30.75 -1.54 -2.73
CA ARG A 61 29.67 -0.54 -2.86
C ARG A 61 28.31 -1.21 -3.02
N ILE A 62 27.28 -0.51 -2.58
CA ILE A 62 25.89 -0.83 -2.87
C ILE A 62 25.30 0.26 -3.76
N GLN A 63 24.50 -0.17 -4.74
CA GLN A 63 23.65 0.70 -5.52
C GLN A 63 22.34 0.88 -4.75
N ILE A 64 21.91 2.12 -4.58
CA ILE A 64 20.65 2.46 -3.93
C ILE A 64 19.79 3.30 -4.86
N SER A 65 18.47 3.16 -4.76
CA SER A 65 17.53 4.00 -5.51
C SER A 65 17.23 5.33 -4.82
N ALA A 66 17.68 5.50 -3.57
CA ALA A 66 17.51 6.73 -2.81
C ALA A 66 18.17 7.91 -3.56
N PRO A 67 17.44 9.01 -3.83
CA PRO A 67 18.00 10.17 -4.50
C PRO A 67 19.22 10.73 -3.76
N ILE A 68 20.39 10.76 -4.41
CA ILE A 68 21.59 11.39 -3.85
C ILE A 68 21.79 12.78 -4.45
N SER A 69 21.80 13.78 -3.58
CA SER A 69 22.03 15.19 -3.89
C SER A 69 23.23 15.70 -3.08
N PRO A 70 23.75 16.91 -3.35
CA PRO A 70 24.77 17.54 -2.50
C PRO A 70 24.35 17.64 -1.01
N GLY A 71 23.05 17.50 -0.73
CA GLY A 71 22.43 17.49 0.59
C GLY A 71 22.77 16.29 1.46
N ASN A 72 22.72 15.10 0.89
CA ASN A 72 22.85 13.84 1.62
C ASN A 72 24.08 13.04 1.20
N SER A 73 24.87 13.55 0.25
CA SER A 73 26.12 12.95 -0.21
C SER A 73 27.21 13.03 0.86
N GLY A 74 27.89 11.92 1.12
CA GLY A 74 28.91 11.80 2.17
C GLY A 74 28.31 11.49 3.55
N GLY A 75 26.98 11.47 3.66
CA GLY A 75 26.27 11.12 4.87
C GLY A 75 26.05 9.60 5.03
N PRO A 76 25.69 9.16 6.24
CA PRO A 76 25.37 7.76 6.49
C PRO A 76 24.10 7.32 5.75
N VAL A 77 24.10 6.05 5.36
CA VAL A 77 22.93 5.33 4.85
C VAL A 77 22.51 4.32 5.90
N PHE A 78 21.23 4.31 6.25
CA PHE A 78 20.64 3.46 7.28
C PHE A 78 19.72 2.39 6.71
N ASP A 79 19.66 1.24 7.38
CA ASP A 79 18.57 0.26 7.23
C ASP A 79 17.39 0.58 8.15
N ASP A 80 16.31 -0.21 8.04
CA ASP A 80 15.11 -0.10 8.89
C ASP A 80 15.36 -0.42 10.37
N TYR A 81 16.53 -0.96 10.70
CA TYR A 81 16.95 -1.27 12.08
C TYR A 81 17.80 -0.15 12.69
N GLY A 82 17.99 0.97 11.99
CA GLY A 82 18.82 2.10 12.43
C GLY A 82 20.32 1.81 12.42
N GLN A 83 20.76 0.80 11.66
CA GLN A 83 22.18 0.47 11.50
C GLN A 83 22.73 1.16 10.26
N VAL A 84 23.97 1.63 10.33
CA VAL A 84 24.64 2.22 9.18
C VAL A 84 25.08 1.09 8.23
N ILE A 85 24.52 1.07 7.03
CA ILE A 85 24.82 0.09 5.97
C ILE A 85 25.91 0.58 5.02
N GLY A 86 26.15 1.89 4.99
CA GLY A 86 27.19 2.51 4.19
C GLY A 86 27.24 4.02 4.31
N VAL A 87 28.10 4.64 3.51
CA VAL A 87 28.21 6.09 3.36
C VAL A 87 27.90 6.42 1.91
N SER A 88 26.92 7.30 1.70
CA SER A 88 26.55 7.74 0.36
C SER A 88 27.74 8.43 -0.29
N THR A 89 27.98 8.12 -1.56
CA THR A 89 29.01 8.77 -2.37
C THR A 89 28.33 9.47 -3.53
N LEU A 90 28.86 10.63 -3.93
CA LEU A 90 28.31 11.43 -5.04
C LEU A 90 27.96 10.53 -6.24
N LYS A 91 26.81 10.84 -6.86
CA LYS A 91 26.21 10.21 -8.06
C LYS A 91 27.28 9.69 -9.03
N ALA A 92 27.08 8.55 -9.70
CA ALA A 92 28.02 8.11 -10.74
C ALA A 92 28.19 9.22 -11.80
N LEU A 93 29.33 9.90 -11.77
CA LEU A 93 29.69 10.91 -12.75
C LEU A 93 30.48 10.17 -13.84
N ALA A 94 29.93 10.12 -15.06
CA ALA A 94 30.78 9.78 -16.20
C ALA A 94 31.75 10.92 -16.37
N ARG A 95 33.04 10.59 -16.52
CA ARG A 95 33.97 11.51 -17.16
C ARG A 95 33.64 11.49 -18.64
N VAL A 96 33.08 12.58 -19.14
CA VAL A 96 32.99 12.82 -20.58
C VAL A 96 34.11 13.80 -20.91
N ASP A 97 35.04 13.37 -21.76
CA ASP A 97 36.07 14.28 -22.30
C ASP A 97 35.41 15.14 -23.38
N THR A 98 35.10 16.39 -23.05
CA THR A 98 34.57 17.35 -24.01
C THR A 98 35.74 18.05 -24.70
N VAL A 99 35.76 18.02 -26.04
CA VAL A 99 36.87 18.51 -26.90
C VAL A 99 37.22 20.00 -26.68
N THR A 100 36.38 20.79 -26.00
CA THR A 100 36.56 22.26 -25.98
C THR A 100 36.70 22.89 -24.59
N ARG A 101 36.56 22.19 -23.45
CA ARG A 101 36.84 22.76 -22.11
C ARG A 101 36.63 21.73 -20.99
N GLY A 102 37.70 21.04 -20.57
CA GLY A 102 37.81 20.38 -19.27
C GLY A 102 36.83 19.22 -18.99
N VAL A 103 37.21 18.37 -18.03
CA VAL A 103 36.44 17.18 -17.63
C VAL A 103 35.08 17.62 -17.06
N GLN A 104 33.99 17.46 -17.82
CA GLN A 104 32.64 17.73 -17.34
C GLN A 104 32.03 16.46 -16.76
N ARG A 105 31.63 16.53 -15.50
CA ARG A 105 30.97 15.44 -14.76
C ARG A 105 29.48 15.46 -15.10
N VAL A 106 29.03 14.60 -16.02
CA VAL A 106 27.61 14.48 -16.40
C VAL A 106 27.00 13.27 -15.69
N SER A 107 25.80 13.44 -15.15
CA SER A 107 25.12 12.36 -14.43
C SER A 107 24.54 11.32 -15.39
N ILE A 108 24.92 10.05 -15.24
CA ILE A 108 24.62 8.97 -16.20
C ILE A 108 23.17 8.43 -16.05
N GLY A 109 22.36 8.97 -15.14
CA GLY A 109 20.97 8.55 -14.94
C GLY A 109 20.39 9.04 -13.62
N GLU A 110 19.08 9.24 -13.58
CA GLU A 110 18.33 9.47 -12.34
C GLU A 110 18.12 8.15 -11.59
N GLY A 111 18.02 8.19 -10.25
CA GLY A 111 17.77 6.99 -9.44
C GLY A 111 18.93 6.01 -9.27
N ILE A 112 20.16 6.37 -9.67
CA ILE A 112 21.37 5.57 -9.43
C ILE A 112 22.23 6.27 -8.35
N GLY A 113 21.97 5.93 -7.09
CA GLY A 113 22.82 6.31 -5.96
C GLY A 113 23.86 5.22 -5.66
N TRP A 114 25.01 5.61 -5.12
CA TRP A 114 26.04 4.69 -4.66
C TRP A 114 26.36 4.96 -3.20
N ALA A 115 26.53 3.89 -2.42
CA ALA A 115 27.09 3.99 -1.08
C ALA A 115 28.26 3.01 -0.92
N VAL A 116 29.35 3.47 -0.32
CA VAL A 116 30.45 2.62 0.12
C VAL A 116 29.98 1.86 1.35
N VAL A 117 30.13 0.53 1.37
CA VAL A 117 29.59 -0.29 2.45
C VAL A 117 30.29 -0.01 3.78
N SER A 118 29.55 -0.19 4.88
CA SER A 118 30.06 0.08 6.23
C SER A 118 31.30 -0.73 6.60
N ASP A 119 31.49 -1.93 6.01
CA ASP A 119 32.66 -2.77 6.23
C ASP A 119 33.98 -2.08 5.86
N GLU A 120 33.97 -1.11 4.94
CA GLU A 120 35.16 -0.36 4.55
C GLU A 120 35.59 0.64 5.62
N ILE A 121 34.69 1.00 6.53
CA ILE A 121 34.93 1.97 7.60
C ILE A 121 35.51 1.26 8.84
N VAL A 122 35.24 -0.04 9.01
CA VAL A 122 35.68 -0.84 10.16
C VAL A 122 37.20 -0.75 10.42
N PRO A 123 38.09 -0.91 9.43
CA PRO A 123 39.54 -0.81 9.67
C PRO A 123 39.96 0.59 10.15
N ILE A 124 39.26 1.64 9.70
CA ILE A 124 39.52 3.03 10.11
C ILE A 124 39.11 3.22 11.57
N LEU A 125 37.92 2.74 11.96
CA LEU A 125 37.44 2.82 13.35
C LEU A 125 38.37 2.09 14.32
N GLN A 126 38.86 0.91 13.92
CA GLN A 126 39.84 0.15 14.69
C GLN A 126 41.14 0.94 14.88
N ARG A 127 41.68 1.55 13.81
CA ARG A 127 42.91 2.37 13.89
C ARG A 127 42.74 3.61 14.77
N LEU A 128 41.55 4.20 14.76
CA LEU A 128 41.22 5.37 15.57
C LEU A 128 40.75 5.02 17.00
N ASN A 129 40.73 3.73 17.36
CA ASN A 129 40.27 3.23 18.66
C ASN A 129 38.84 3.68 19.02
N ILE A 130 37.96 3.74 18.02
CA ILE A 130 36.55 4.12 18.20
C ILE A 130 35.73 2.86 18.43
N ALA A 131 34.99 2.81 19.53
CA ALA A 131 34.11 1.68 19.84
C ALA A 131 32.98 1.56 18.80
N TYR A 132 32.75 0.35 18.30
CA TYR A 132 31.70 0.08 17.32
C TYR A 132 31.04 -1.28 17.54
N THR A 133 29.86 -1.45 16.96
CA THR A 133 29.14 -2.73 16.90
C THR A 133 28.79 -2.98 15.45
N ILE A 134 29.14 -4.16 14.92
CA ILE A 134 28.82 -4.56 13.54
C ILE A 134 28.02 -5.86 13.53
N ASN A 135 26.86 -5.85 12.88
CA ASN A 135 26.06 -7.04 12.64
C ASN A 135 26.41 -7.60 11.26
N GLN A 136 26.86 -8.85 11.22
CA GLN A 136 27.19 -9.56 9.98
C GLN A 136 26.12 -10.60 9.60
N SER A 137 25.09 -10.75 10.44
CA SER A 137 24.02 -11.72 10.27
C SER A 137 22.73 -11.01 9.88
N ARG A 138 22.02 -11.56 8.90
CA ARG A 138 20.71 -11.05 8.51
C ARG A 138 19.69 -11.33 9.62
N PRO A 139 18.77 -10.39 9.94
CA PRO A 139 17.70 -10.65 10.88
C PRO A 139 16.81 -11.81 10.40
N ASN A 140 16.51 -12.74 11.32
CA ASN A 140 15.62 -13.87 11.04
C ASN A 140 14.19 -13.36 10.73
N ALA A 141 13.38 -14.17 10.04
CA ALA A 141 12.01 -13.78 9.65
C ALA A 141 11.17 -13.28 10.85
N LEU A 142 11.27 -13.94 12.00
CA LEU A 142 10.61 -13.51 13.24
C LEU A 142 11.10 -12.14 13.73
N GLN A 143 12.41 -11.88 13.65
CA GLN A 143 12.98 -10.60 14.04
C GLN A 143 12.54 -9.48 13.10
N ARG A 144 12.44 -9.76 11.79
CA ARG A 144 11.90 -8.82 10.79
C ARG A 144 10.43 -8.50 11.08
N LEU A 145 9.60 -9.52 11.30
CA LEU A 145 8.20 -9.35 11.64
C LEU A 145 8.01 -8.57 12.94
N TRP A 146 8.84 -8.83 13.96
CA TRP A 146 8.80 -8.07 15.21
C TRP A 146 9.12 -6.58 15.00
N HIS A 147 10.09 -6.27 14.15
CA HIS A 147 10.48 -4.88 13.87
C HIS A 147 9.49 -4.14 12.96
N GLN A 148 8.93 -4.81 11.95
CA GLN A 148 7.99 -4.20 11.01
C GLN A 148 6.56 -4.16 11.57
N GLU A 149 6.10 -5.25 12.19
CA GLU A 149 4.70 -5.46 12.58
C GLU A 149 4.61 -6.14 13.97
N PRO A 150 4.97 -5.44 15.07
CA PRO A 150 5.01 -6.03 16.41
C PRO A 150 3.64 -6.52 16.87
N LEU A 151 2.55 -5.86 16.45
CA LEU A 151 1.18 -6.24 16.80
C LEU A 151 0.79 -7.62 16.26
N ILE A 152 1.24 -7.97 15.05
CA ILE A 152 0.98 -9.29 14.46
C ILE A 152 1.66 -10.38 15.28
N VAL A 153 2.91 -10.16 15.71
CA VAL A 153 3.64 -11.14 16.53
C VAL A 153 2.98 -11.31 17.91
N ILE A 154 2.50 -10.22 18.51
CA ILE A 154 1.75 -10.28 19.77
C ILE A 154 0.45 -11.06 19.59
N LEU A 155 -0.33 -10.78 18.53
CA LEU A 155 -1.58 -11.48 18.27
C LEU A 155 -1.36 -12.98 18.03
N LEU A 156 -0.35 -13.34 17.23
CA LEU A 156 0.01 -14.73 16.96
C LEU A 156 0.50 -15.45 18.22
N SER A 157 1.25 -14.78 19.09
CA SER A 157 1.70 -15.38 20.35
C SER A 157 0.54 -15.59 21.33
N ILE A 158 -0.41 -14.66 21.42
CA ILE A 158 -1.66 -14.83 22.19
C ILE A 158 -2.47 -16.00 21.62
N LEU A 159 -2.62 -16.09 20.30
CA LEU A 159 -3.33 -17.20 19.65
C LEU A 159 -2.64 -18.55 19.98
N MET A 160 -1.31 -18.60 19.90
CA MET A 160 -0.54 -19.79 20.21
C MET A 160 -0.71 -20.21 21.69
N LEU A 161 -0.67 -19.26 22.63
CA LEU A 161 -0.92 -19.52 24.05
C LEU A 161 -2.35 -20.01 24.30
N MET A 162 -3.35 -19.42 23.63
CA MET A 162 -4.74 -19.87 23.72
C MET A 162 -4.88 -21.31 23.22
N THR A 163 -4.29 -21.65 22.06
CA THR A 163 -4.33 -23.02 21.53
C THR A 163 -3.60 -24.02 22.43
N LEU A 164 -2.47 -23.64 23.03
CA LEU A 164 -1.74 -24.50 23.95
C LEU A 164 -2.53 -24.74 25.24
N SER A 165 -3.12 -23.67 25.80
CA SER A 165 -3.98 -23.74 26.99
C SER A 165 -5.19 -24.65 26.77
N THR A 166 -5.90 -24.49 25.64
CA THR A 166 -7.04 -25.37 25.31
C THR A 166 -6.62 -26.82 25.13
N THR A 167 -5.46 -27.08 24.52
CA THR A 167 -4.94 -28.44 24.34
C THR A 167 -4.57 -29.08 25.68
N ILE A 168 -3.92 -28.35 26.59
CA ILE A 168 -3.58 -28.83 27.95
C ILE A 168 -4.85 -29.12 28.76
N LEU A 169 -5.85 -28.24 28.69
CA LEU A 169 -7.15 -28.47 29.32
C LEU A 169 -7.85 -29.71 28.74
N ALA A 170 -7.73 -29.98 27.44
CA ALA A 170 -8.36 -31.15 26.82
C ALA A 170 -7.73 -32.49 27.25
N VAL A 171 -6.42 -32.49 27.54
CA VAL A 171 -5.67 -33.69 27.92
C VAL A 171 -5.78 -33.98 29.42
N THR A 172 -5.90 -32.97 30.28
CA THR A 172 -5.94 -33.17 31.74
C THR A 172 -7.33 -33.59 32.24
N PRO A 173 -7.45 -34.52 33.21
CA PRO A 173 -8.74 -35.01 33.69
C PRO A 173 -9.61 -33.93 34.35
N LYS A 174 -9.00 -32.94 35.01
CA LYS A 174 -9.69 -31.75 35.54
C LYS A 174 -10.04 -30.72 34.45
N GLY A 175 -9.23 -30.63 33.39
CA GLY A 175 -9.50 -29.73 32.28
C GLY A 175 -10.66 -30.21 31.38
N ARG A 176 -10.85 -31.53 31.26
CA ARG A 176 -11.99 -32.12 30.52
C ARG A 176 -13.35 -31.74 31.13
N THR A 177 -13.46 -31.60 32.45
CA THR A 177 -14.72 -31.15 33.09
C THR A 177 -14.93 -29.66 32.88
N ILE A 178 -13.88 -28.84 32.99
CA ILE A 178 -13.93 -27.39 32.71
C ILE A 178 -14.29 -27.13 31.24
N ILE A 179 -13.75 -27.91 30.29
CA ILE A 179 -14.12 -27.81 28.88
C ILE A 179 -15.57 -28.24 28.68
N LYS A 180 -16.03 -29.32 29.30
CA LYS A 180 -17.44 -29.72 29.21
C LYS A 180 -18.35 -28.64 29.78
N ASP A 181 -18.04 -28.03 30.92
CA ASP A 181 -18.83 -26.96 31.53
C ASP A 181 -18.79 -25.66 30.72
N SER A 182 -17.63 -25.33 30.14
CA SER A 182 -17.44 -24.14 29.29
C SER A 182 -18.12 -24.30 27.94
N VAL A 183 -18.03 -25.49 27.31
CA VAL A 183 -18.78 -25.86 26.10
C VAL A 183 -20.27 -25.92 26.39
N THR A 184 -20.69 -26.34 27.58
CA THR A 184 -22.12 -26.36 27.95
C THR A 184 -22.65 -24.94 28.20
N ARG A 185 -21.89 -24.05 28.85
CA ARG A 185 -22.21 -22.62 28.97
C ARG A 185 -22.17 -21.90 27.62
N MET A 186 -21.18 -22.19 26.78
CA MET A 186 -21.08 -21.64 25.43
C MET A 186 -22.14 -22.23 24.50
N SER A 187 -22.61 -23.46 24.74
CA SER A 187 -23.77 -24.06 24.06
C SER A 187 -25.09 -23.44 24.52
N LYS A 188 -25.17 -22.93 25.76
CA LYS A 188 -26.30 -22.09 26.22
C LYS A 188 -26.33 -20.73 25.53
N PHE A 189 -25.17 -20.12 25.26
CA PHE A 189 -25.07 -18.91 24.42
C PHE A 189 -25.21 -19.20 22.91
N SER A 190 -24.78 -20.38 22.44
CA SER A 190 -24.94 -20.87 21.06
C SER A 190 -26.31 -21.48 20.81
N SER A 191 -27.13 -21.66 21.84
CA SER A 191 -28.55 -22.06 21.76
C SER A 191 -29.49 -20.86 21.68
N TYR A 192 -28.97 -19.67 21.37
CA TYR A 192 -29.67 -18.91 20.35
C TYR A 192 -29.64 -19.77 19.08
N LYS A 193 -30.62 -20.68 19.00
CA LYS A 193 -31.31 -21.01 17.76
C LYS A 193 -31.71 -19.66 17.18
N MET A 194 -30.75 -19.03 16.50
CA MET A 194 -31.05 -18.35 15.28
C MET A 194 -31.66 -19.44 14.40
N HIS A 195 -32.98 -19.62 14.55
CA HIS A 195 -33.83 -19.58 13.38
C HIS A 195 -33.53 -18.25 12.68
N ARG A 196 -32.33 -18.16 12.10
CA ARG A 196 -32.18 -17.43 10.86
C ARG A 196 -33.10 -18.26 9.98
N PRO A 197 -34.24 -17.72 9.50
CA PRO A 197 -34.71 -18.25 8.24
C PRO A 197 -33.46 -18.26 7.35
N ILE A 198 -33.29 -19.31 6.55
CA ILE A 198 -32.45 -19.19 5.36
C ILE A 198 -33.14 -18.09 4.54
N SER A 199 -32.95 -16.82 4.93
CA SER A 199 -33.34 -15.70 4.12
C SER A 199 -32.39 -15.85 2.95
N LYS A 200 -32.99 -16.18 1.81
CA LYS A 200 -32.32 -16.29 0.52
C LYS A 200 -31.20 -15.25 0.50
N GLN A 201 -29.95 -15.69 0.51
CA GLN A 201 -28.81 -14.78 0.64
C GLN A 201 -28.79 -13.90 -0.62
N GLN A 202 -29.37 -12.72 -0.46
CA GLN A 202 -29.65 -11.76 -1.51
C GLN A 202 -28.50 -10.74 -1.53
N TYR A 203 -27.88 -10.58 -2.69
CA TYR A 203 -26.77 -9.67 -2.90
C TYR A 203 -27.29 -8.39 -3.55
N PRO A 204 -26.93 -7.19 -3.05
CA PRO A 204 -27.30 -5.93 -3.67
C PRO A 204 -26.58 -5.81 -5.02
N VAL A 205 -27.34 -5.48 -6.06
CA VAL A 205 -26.85 -5.38 -7.44
C VAL A 205 -27.35 -4.10 -8.10
N LEU A 206 -26.58 -3.64 -9.07
CA LEU A 206 -26.92 -2.58 -10.00
C LEU A 206 -27.06 -3.22 -11.39
N ARG A 207 -28.25 -3.11 -11.99
CA ARG A 207 -28.55 -3.67 -13.31
C ARG A 207 -28.55 -2.55 -14.34
N GLY A 208 -27.83 -2.70 -15.44
CA GLY A 208 -27.93 -1.75 -16.56
C GLY A 208 -29.17 -2.03 -17.38
N LEU A 209 -30.05 -1.04 -17.53
CA LEU A 209 -31.26 -1.11 -18.34
C LEU A 209 -30.97 -0.68 -19.78
N THR A 210 -30.35 0.49 -19.95
CA THR A 210 -30.07 1.10 -21.26
C THR A 210 -28.62 1.57 -21.33
N GLY A 211 -28.11 1.72 -22.56
CA GLY A 211 -26.74 2.15 -22.82
C GLY A 211 -25.72 1.01 -22.80
N PRO A 212 -24.40 1.30 -22.65
CA PRO A 212 -23.32 0.32 -22.82
C PRO A 212 -23.30 -0.80 -21.77
N TYR A 213 -24.04 -0.64 -20.68
CA TYR A 213 -24.18 -1.63 -19.62
C TYR A 213 -25.53 -2.35 -19.65
N SER A 214 -26.34 -2.16 -20.69
CA SER A 214 -27.63 -2.85 -20.83
C SER A 214 -27.47 -4.37 -20.70
N GLY A 215 -28.28 -4.98 -19.84
CA GLY A 215 -28.26 -6.41 -19.54
C GLY A 215 -27.15 -6.87 -18.59
N LYS A 216 -26.19 -5.99 -18.23
CA LYS A 216 -25.11 -6.33 -17.28
C LYS A 216 -25.56 -6.14 -15.84
N VAL A 217 -25.12 -7.05 -14.97
CA VAL A 217 -25.38 -7.02 -13.53
C VAL A 217 -24.08 -6.77 -12.79
N ILE A 218 -24.03 -5.70 -12.02
CA ILE A 218 -22.85 -5.26 -11.28
C ILE A 218 -23.12 -5.46 -9.78
N GLN A 219 -22.28 -6.22 -9.10
CA GLN A 219 -22.41 -6.45 -7.67
C GLN A 219 -21.99 -5.22 -6.86
N LEU A 220 -22.89 -4.73 -6.01
CA LEU A 220 -22.57 -3.70 -5.03
C LEU A 220 -21.99 -4.36 -3.77
N HIS A 221 -20.92 -3.76 -3.22
CA HIS A 221 -20.30 -4.25 -2.00
C HIS A 221 -20.77 -3.41 -0.81
N ASN A 222 -21.00 -4.06 0.33
CA ASN A 222 -21.52 -3.40 1.52
C ASN A 222 -20.60 -2.24 1.95
N GLY A 223 -21.16 -1.03 2.05
CA GLY A 223 -20.45 0.16 2.55
C GLY A 223 -19.39 0.74 1.61
N LYS A 224 -19.26 0.23 0.37
CA LYS A 224 -18.33 0.79 -0.63
C LYS A 224 -19.12 1.49 -1.74
N ALA A 225 -18.85 2.77 -1.93
CA ALA A 225 -19.43 3.54 -3.04
C ALA A 225 -18.78 3.16 -4.38
N ILE A 226 -19.63 2.96 -5.38
CA ILE A 226 -19.23 2.84 -6.78
C ILE A 226 -19.50 4.18 -7.45
N PHE A 227 -18.44 4.78 -7.98
CA PHE A 227 -18.52 5.99 -8.79
C PHE A 227 -18.74 5.61 -10.24
N ILE A 228 -19.70 6.27 -10.87
CA ILE A 228 -20.09 6.11 -12.26
C ILE A 228 -19.64 7.34 -13.05
N GLY A 229 -18.96 7.13 -14.18
CA GLY A 229 -18.51 8.25 -15.00
C GLY A 229 -17.60 7.84 -16.15
N ARG A 230 -17.14 8.84 -16.90
CA ARG A 230 -16.27 8.67 -18.08
C ARG A 230 -14.79 8.48 -17.73
N ASP A 231 -14.34 8.95 -16.57
CA ASP A 231 -12.91 9.01 -16.24
C ASP A 231 -12.48 7.80 -15.39
N PRO A 232 -11.59 6.92 -15.88
CA PRO A 232 -11.12 5.76 -15.14
C PRO A 232 -10.34 6.11 -13.87
N ALA A 233 -9.81 7.33 -13.74
CA ALA A 233 -9.16 7.77 -12.51
C ALA A 233 -10.15 8.09 -11.38
N MET A 234 -11.42 8.33 -11.71
CA MET A 234 -12.44 8.86 -10.79
C MET A 234 -13.68 7.96 -10.66
N ALA A 235 -13.89 7.02 -11.59
CA ALA A 235 -15.05 6.13 -11.63
C ALA A 235 -14.61 4.66 -11.73
N GLN A 236 -15.36 3.78 -11.05
CA GLN A 236 -15.20 2.33 -11.19
C GLN A 236 -16.11 1.77 -12.30
N LEU A 237 -17.25 2.40 -12.56
CA LEU A 237 -18.11 2.09 -13.70
C LEU A 237 -17.85 3.10 -14.82
N ILE A 238 -17.05 2.67 -15.81
CA ILE A 238 -16.44 3.57 -16.79
C ILE A 238 -17.27 3.62 -18.09
N PHE A 239 -17.66 4.82 -18.50
CA PHE A 239 -18.34 5.05 -19.77
C PHE A 239 -17.36 5.41 -20.90
N PRO A 240 -17.60 4.92 -22.13
CA PRO A 240 -16.78 5.29 -23.27
C PRO A 240 -16.92 6.79 -23.62
N LYS A 241 -15.91 7.35 -24.30
CA LYS A 241 -15.80 8.80 -24.55
C LYS A 241 -16.87 9.36 -25.50
N ASP A 242 -17.55 8.48 -26.22
CA ASP A 242 -18.65 8.73 -27.17
C ASP A 242 -20.01 8.96 -26.48
N GLN A 243 -20.07 8.92 -25.14
CA GLN A 243 -21.25 9.27 -24.33
C GLN A 243 -21.09 10.68 -23.72
N PRO A 244 -21.28 11.78 -24.49
CA PRO A 244 -20.98 13.14 -24.04
C PRO A 244 -21.87 13.62 -22.89
N LYS A 245 -23.03 12.98 -22.69
CA LYS A 245 -23.97 13.31 -21.61
C LYS A 245 -23.55 12.74 -20.24
N VAL A 246 -22.55 11.85 -20.19
CA VAL A 246 -22.00 11.30 -18.95
C VAL A 246 -20.72 12.05 -18.55
N SER A 247 -20.69 12.54 -17.31
CA SER A 247 -19.58 13.34 -16.78
C SER A 247 -18.38 12.45 -16.42
N LYS A 248 -17.20 13.05 -16.23
CA LYS A 248 -16.00 12.33 -15.75
C LYS A 248 -16.25 11.54 -14.47
N ARG A 249 -16.89 12.20 -13.50
CA ARG A 249 -17.52 11.64 -12.30
C ARG A 249 -18.96 12.16 -12.31
N HIS A 250 -19.94 11.29 -12.54
CA HIS A 250 -21.32 11.72 -12.78
C HIS A 250 -22.20 11.45 -11.56
N ALA A 251 -22.23 10.22 -11.07
CA ALA A 251 -23.00 9.85 -9.89
C ALA A 251 -22.23 8.82 -9.05
N SER A 252 -22.61 8.69 -7.79
CA SER A 252 -22.13 7.63 -6.91
C SER A 252 -23.31 6.83 -6.37
N ILE A 253 -23.15 5.51 -6.28
CA ILE A 253 -24.15 4.60 -5.72
C ILE A 253 -23.48 3.70 -4.69
N HIS A 254 -24.10 3.57 -3.52
CA HIS A 254 -23.64 2.60 -2.52
C HIS A 254 -24.82 1.89 -1.86
N TYR A 255 -24.57 0.69 -1.35
CA TYR A 255 -25.55 -0.05 -0.56
C TYR A 255 -25.24 0.08 0.93
N ASN A 256 -26.23 0.56 1.69
CA ASN A 256 -26.16 0.68 3.14
C ASN A 256 -26.84 -0.54 3.80
N PRO A 257 -26.07 -1.47 4.40
CA PRO A 257 -26.63 -2.69 4.98
C PRO A 257 -27.43 -2.45 6.27
N GLN A 258 -27.24 -1.33 6.97
CA GLN A 258 -27.97 -1.01 8.20
C GLN A 258 -29.42 -0.60 7.91
N ASN A 259 -29.62 0.15 6.82
CA ASN A 259 -30.92 0.69 6.44
C ASN A 259 -31.60 -0.10 5.30
N HIS A 260 -30.94 -1.14 4.77
CA HIS A 260 -31.39 -1.91 3.60
C HIS A 260 -31.75 -1.02 2.39
N SER A 261 -31.02 0.08 2.21
CA SER A 261 -31.28 1.09 1.18
C SER A 261 -30.07 1.29 0.27
N PHE A 262 -30.35 1.59 -1.00
CA PHE A 262 -29.35 2.08 -1.94
C PHE A 262 -29.32 3.59 -1.83
N GLU A 263 -28.14 4.19 -1.80
CA GLU A 263 -27.98 5.65 -1.67
C GLU A 263 -27.28 6.15 -2.92
N LEU A 264 -27.99 7.01 -3.66
CA LEU A 264 -27.56 7.62 -4.92
C LEU A 264 -27.26 9.10 -4.70
N GLU A 265 -26.11 9.56 -5.16
CA GLU A 265 -25.70 10.95 -5.08
C GLU A 265 -25.24 11.45 -6.46
N ASP A 266 -25.76 12.58 -6.90
CA ASP A 266 -25.24 13.26 -8.09
C ASP A 266 -23.95 14.01 -7.76
N CYS A 267 -22.88 13.70 -8.48
CA CYS A 267 -21.54 14.21 -8.22
C CYS A 267 -21.26 15.51 -9.02
N TRP A 268 -22.18 16.47 -8.98
CA TRP A 268 -22.12 17.72 -9.78
C TRP A 268 -22.02 17.42 -11.28
N SER A 269 -22.94 16.58 -11.77
CA SER A 269 -22.95 16.21 -13.17
C SER A 269 -23.42 17.37 -14.07
N SER A 270 -22.94 17.42 -15.32
CA SER A 270 -23.29 18.52 -16.24
C SER A 270 -24.70 18.42 -16.80
N TYR A 271 -25.26 17.21 -16.86
CA TYR A 271 -26.59 16.95 -17.43
C TYR A 271 -27.60 16.46 -16.39
N GLY A 272 -27.20 16.33 -15.13
CA GLY A 272 -28.04 15.86 -14.04
C GLY A 272 -28.21 14.34 -14.00
N THR A 273 -28.54 13.84 -12.82
CA THR A 273 -29.02 12.49 -12.58
C THR A 273 -30.53 12.55 -12.30
N PHE A 274 -31.31 11.63 -12.86
CA PHE A 274 -32.77 11.63 -12.79
C PHE A 274 -33.29 10.33 -12.18
N LEU A 275 -34.39 10.38 -11.44
CA LEU A 275 -35.09 9.18 -10.97
C LEU A 275 -36.29 8.92 -11.86
N ASP A 276 -36.64 7.66 -12.07
CA ASP A 276 -37.83 7.28 -12.85
C ASP A 276 -39.13 7.81 -12.20
N THR A 277 -39.12 7.94 -10.87
CA THR A 277 -40.24 8.47 -10.07
C THR A 277 -40.37 9.99 -10.09
N ASN A 278 -39.35 10.72 -10.55
CA ASN A 278 -39.34 12.18 -10.54
C ASN A 278 -38.63 12.75 -11.77
N GLN A 279 -39.36 13.51 -12.59
CA GLN A 279 -38.83 14.10 -13.82
C GLN A 279 -37.82 15.24 -13.56
N ALA A 280 -37.70 15.72 -12.32
CA ALA A 280 -36.70 16.71 -11.93
C ALA A 280 -35.32 16.07 -11.67
N ALA A 281 -34.26 16.75 -12.10
CA ALA A 281 -32.88 16.37 -11.77
C ALA A 281 -32.66 16.37 -10.25
N LEU A 282 -31.88 15.40 -9.77
CA LEU A 282 -31.44 15.35 -8.38
C LEU A 282 -30.56 16.55 -8.03
N THR A 283 -30.69 17.05 -6.81
CA THR A 283 -29.80 18.09 -6.28
C THR A 283 -28.38 17.53 -6.14
N ALA A 284 -27.41 18.15 -6.80
CA ALA A 284 -26.00 17.74 -6.72
C ALA A 284 -25.49 17.74 -5.27
N GLY A 285 -24.79 16.68 -4.88
CA GLY A 285 -24.22 16.48 -3.54
C GLY A 285 -25.22 16.03 -2.47
N GLN A 286 -26.49 15.84 -2.81
CA GLN A 286 -27.48 15.29 -1.88
C GLN A 286 -27.63 13.77 -2.08
N SER A 287 -27.63 13.02 -0.98
CA SER A 287 -27.89 11.57 -1.00
C SER A 287 -29.39 11.28 -1.05
N TYR A 288 -29.79 10.50 -2.05
CA TYR A 288 -31.16 10.05 -2.29
C TYR A 288 -31.27 8.55 -2.04
N LYS A 289 -32.23 8.15 -1.20
CA LYS A 289 -32.47 6.76 -0.86
C LYS A 289 -33.37 6.10 -1.90
N LEU A 290 -32.87 5.01 -2.47
CA LEU A 290 -33.53 4.13 -3.43
C LEU A 290 -33.86 2.78 -2.79
N ARG A 291 -35.01 2.24 -3.16
CA ARG A 291 -35.50 0.90 -2.81
C ARG A 291 -35.20 -0.07 -3.95
N SER A 292 -35.22 -1.36 -3.65
CA SER A 292 -35.09 -2.40 -4.68
C SER A 292 -36.20 -2.25 -5.73
N GLY A 293 -35.83 -2.20 -6.99
CA GLY A 293 -36.70 -1.96 -8.14
C GLY A 293 -36.70 -0.50 -8.61
N ASP A 294 -36.15 0.44 -7.84
CA ASP A 294 -36.06 1.83 -8.27
C ASP A 294 -35.04 2.01 -9.39
N ARG A 295 -35.34 2.95 -10.28
CA ARG A 295 -34.57 3.22 -11.50
C ARG A 295 -34.07 4.65 -11.53
N PHE A 296 -32.89 4.82 -12.09
CA PHE A 296 -32.29 6.14 -12.29
C PHE A 296 -31.56 6.23 -13.63
N TYR A 297 -31.45 7.44 -14.16
CA TYR A 297 -30.87 7.74 -15.45
C TYR A 297 -29.81 8.83 -15.35
N LEU A 298 -28.75 8.72 -16.16
CA LEU A 298 -27.60 9.62 -16.14
C LEU A 298 -27.60 10.52 -17.38
N GLY A 299 -27.90 11.82 -17.21
CA GLY A 299 -27.92 12.84 -18.25
C GLY A 299 -28.97 12.67 -19.37
N SER A 300 -29.42 11.46 -19.64
CA SER A 300 -30.49 11.10 -20.58
C SER A 300 -31.08 9.73 -20.25
N ASP A 301 -32.28 9.47 -20.73
CA ASP A 301 -32.98 8.18 -20.73
C ASP A 301 -32.20 7.01 -21.37
N ASN A 302 -31.26 7.33 -22.27
CA ASN A 302 -30.38 6.34 -22.91
C ASN A 302 -29.35 5.66 -21.99
N VAL A 303 -29.17 6.14 -20.76
CA VAL A 303 -28.25 5.55 -19.77
C VAL A 303 -28.98 5.35 -18.45
N GLY A 304 -29.62 4.20 -18.31
CA GLY A 304 -30.48 3.85 -17.19
C GLY A 304 -29.99 2.64 -16.40
N PHE A 305 -30.20 2.69 -15.09
CA PHE A 305 -29.87 1.61 -14.17
C PHE A 305 -31.04 1.33 -13.20
N GLU A 306 -31.13 0.08 -12.76
CA GLU A 306 -32.06 -0.38 -11.72
C GLU A 306 -31.27 -0.95 -10.54
N VAL A 307 -31.65 -0.57 -9.32
CA VAL A 307 -31.07 -1.17 -8.11
C VAL A 307 -31.92 -2.33 -7.62
N GLY A 308 -31.31 -3.40 -7.14
CA GLY A 308 -32.08 -4.55 -6.67
C GLY A 308 -31.27 -5.60 -5.95
N PHE A 309 -31.88 -6.76 -5.75
CA PHE A 309 -31.27 -7.90 -5.08
C PHE A 309 -31.25 -9.13 -5.98
N GLU A 310 -30.12 -9.84 -5.97
CA GLU A 310 -29.92 -11.06 -6.75
C GLU A 310 -29.57 -12.25 -5.84
N SER A 311 -29.97 -13.47 -6.20
CA SER A 311 -29.51 -14.67 -5.50
C SER A 311 -28.06 -15.00 -5.85
N LYS A 312 -27.33 -15.70 -4.95
CA LYS A 312 -25.95 -16.16 -5.21
C LYS A 312 -25.80 -16.90 -6.54
N ALA A 313 -26.77 -17.77 -6.87
CA ALA A 313 -26.75 -18.59 -8.07
C ALA A 313 -26.90 -17.75 -9.35
N ALA A 314 -27.80 -16.77 -9.35
CA ALA A 314 -28.02 -15.89 -10.50
C ALA A 314 -26.83 -14.92 -10.72
N LEU A 315 -26.19 -14.46 -9.65
CA LEU A 315 -24.98 -13.63 -9.75
C LEU A 315 -23.78 -14.41 -10.33
N GLN A 316 -23.64 -15.69 -9.99
CA GLN A 316 -22.58 -16.54 -10.54
C GLN A 316 -22.77 -16.83 -12.03
N GLU A 317 -24.02 -16.87 -12.49
CA GLU A 317 -24.35 -17.07 -13.91
C GLU A 317 -24.11 -15.78 -14.71
N SER A 318 -24.52 -14.61 -14.19
CA SER A 318 -24.32 -13.33 -14.89
C SER A 318 -22.86 -12.87 -14.97
N LEU A 319 -21.97 -13.37 -14.10
CA LEU A 319 -20.52 -13.13 -14.16
C LEU A 319 -19.78 -14.06 -15.14
N ARG A 320 -20.42 -15.12 -15.64
CA ARG A 320 -19.84 -16.07 -16.60
C ARG A 320 -20.09 -15.69 -18.06
N LEU A 321 -21.04 -14.79 -18.31
CA LEU A 321 -21.42 -14.24 -19.62
C LEU A 321 -20.73 -12.89 -19.86
#